data_AF-A0A4Q9KYX3-F1
#
_entry.id   AF-A0A4Q9KYX3-F1
#
_cell.length_a   1.000
_cell.length_b   1.000
_cell.length_c   1.000
_cell.angle_alpha   90.00
_cell.angle_beta   90.00
_cell.angle_gamma   90.00
#
_symmetry.space_group_name_H-M   'P 1'
#
loop_
_entity.id
_entity.type
_entity.pdbx_description
1 polymer ?
#
loop_
_entity_poly.entity_id
_entity_poly.type
_entity_poly.pdbx_seq_one_letter_code
_entity_poly.pdbx_strand_id
1 'polypeptide(L)'
;MEQKLTTKNLTFLIICNTIGSGVFLFSHIAFSHVRSTTVTLICWIISGIISMGIGLCYAELGSKYPKDGGDAVYLTESFGKYAGYIFS
;
A
#
# COMPACT_ATOMS: atom_id res chain seq x y z
N MET A 1 -8.29 18.25 -22.48
CA MET A 1 -9.17 18.35 -21.30
C MET A 1 -8.54 17.54 -20.19
N GLU A 2 -7.76 18.18 -19.32
CA GLU A 2 -7.15 17.52 -18.17
C GLU A 2 -8.27 17.22 -17.16
N GLN A 3 -8.69 15.96 -17.08
CA GLN A 3 -9.67 15.51 -16.10
C GLN A 3 -9.01 15.63 -14.72
N LYS A 4 -9.32 16.72 -13.99
CA LYS A 4 -8.89 16.87 -12.60
C LYS A 4 -9.49 15.73 -11.79
N LEU A 5 -8.65 14.78 -11.38
CA LEU A 5 -9.02 13.70 -10.48
C LEU A 5 -9.56 14.30 -9.18
N THR A 6 -10.88 14.29 -9.04
CA THR A 6 -11.53 14.66 -7.78
C THR A 6 -11.11 13.69 -6.69
N THR A 7 -10.90 14.18 -5.48
CA THR A 7 -10.45 13.37 -4.32
C THR A 7 -11.26 12.09 -4.15
N LYS A 8 -12.59 12.17 -4.35
CA LYS A 8 -13.50 11.01 -4.30
C LYS A 8 -13.16 9.93 -5.33
N ASN A 9 -12.84 10.32 -6.56
CA ASN A 9 -12.50 9.38 -7.64
C ASN A 9 -11.14 8.73 -7.37
N LEU A 10 -10.18 9.50 -6.84
CA LEU A 10 -8.88 8.99 -6.47
C LEU A 10 -8.97 7.96 -5.33
N THR A 11 -9.75 8.26 -4.29
CA THR A 11 -10.01 7.31 -3.19
C THR A 11 -10.64 6.02 -3.70
N PHE A 12 -11.66 6.11 -4.56
CA PHE A 12 -12.32 4.93 -5.11
C PHE A 12 -11.37 4.09 -5.97
N LEU A 13 -10.53 4.72 -6.78
CA LEU A 13 -9.53 4.05 -7.59
C LEU A 13 -8.51 3.28 -6.72
N ILE A 14 -8.02 3.89 -5.64
CA ILE A 14 -7.10 3.24 -4.70
C ILE A 14 -7.78 2.06 -4.00
N ILE A 15 -9.05 2.18 -3.60
CA ILE A 15 -9.82 1.08 -2.99
C ILE A 15 -9.93 -0.09 -3.97
N CYS A 16 -10.34 0.17 -5.22
CA CYS A 16 -10.46 -0.86 -6.25
C CYS A 16 -9.11 -1.51 -6.59
N ASN A 17 -8.01 -0.74 -6.59
CA ASN A 17 -6.67 -1.28 -6.85
C ASN A 17 -6.15 -2.13 -5.68
N THR A 18 -6.52 -1.79 -4.45
CA THR A 18 -6.06 -2.48 -3.24
C THR A 18 -6.84 -3.78 -3.00
N ILE A 19 -8.15 -3.79 -3.27
CA ILE A 19 -8.99 -4.97 -3.10
C ILE A 19 -8.84 -5.89 -4.32
N GLY A 20 -8.03 -6.95 -4.17
CA GLY A 20 -7.82 -7.97 -5.20
C GLY A 20 -8.08 -9.40 -4.73
N SER A 21 -7.64 -10.39 -5.52
CA SER A 21 -7.75 -11.82 -5.18
C SER A 21 -6.96 -12.23 -3.94
N GLY A 22 -6.03 -11.38 -3.48
CA GLY A 22 -5.21 -11.60 -2.29
C GLY A 22 -6.02 -11.82 -1.01
N VAL A 23 -7.25 -11.29 -0.90
CA VAL A 23 -8.11 -11.51 0.28
C VAL A 23 -8.42 -12.99 0.49
N PHE A 24 -8.66 -13.75 -0.59
CA PHE A 24 -8.95 -15.18 -0.51
C PHE A 24 -7.70 -15.99 -0.21
N LEU A 25 -6.58 -15.66 -0.87
CA LEU A 25 -5.31 -16.35 -0.66
C LEU A 25 -4.80 -16.17 0.77
N PHE A 26 -4.80 -14.92 1.26
CA PHE A 26 -4.32 -14.60 2.60
C PHE A 26 -5.19 -15.22 3.69
N SER A 27 -6.51 -15.24 3.51
CA SER A 27 -7.43 -15.90 4.45
C SER A 27 -7.21 -17.41 4.49
N HIS A 28 -6.96 -18.06 3.34
CA HIS A 28 -6.64 -19.48 3.28
C HIS A 28 -5.31 -19.79 3.98
N ILE A 29 -4.26 -19.02 3.70
CA ILE A 29 -2.94 -19.18 4.33
C ILE A 29 -3.03 -18.95 5.85
N ALA A 30 -3.68 -17.87 6.28
CA ALA A 30 -3.82 -17.57 7.71
C ALA A 30 -4.62 -18.65 8.45
N PHE A 31 -5.66 -19.20 7.82
CA PHE A 31 -6.43 -20.30 8.40
C PHE A 31 -5.66 -21.62 8.41
N SER A 32 -4.84 -21.91 7.38
CA SER A 32 -4.06 -23.16 7.34
C SER A 32 -2.99 -23.22 8.42
N HIS A 33 -2.38 -22.09 8.77
CA HIS A 33 -1.39 -22.02 9.84
C HIS A 33 -1.99 -22.06 11.25
N VAL A 34 -3.10 -21.35 11.46
CA VAL A 34 -3.64 -21.13 12.81
C VAL A 34 -4.79 -22.10 13.15
N ARG A 35 -5.47 -22.64 12.13
CA ARG A 35 -6.61 -23.58 12.23
C ARG A 35 -7.74 -23.12 13.17
N SER A 36 -7.82 -21.81 13.44
CA SER A 36 -8.83 -21.20 14.32
C SER A 36 -9.33 -19.88 13.73
N THR A 37 -10.64 -19.82 13.47
CA THR A 37 -11.29 -18.69 12.79
C THR A 37 -11.15 -17.38 13.56
N THR A 38 -11.26 -17.41 14.89
CA THR A 38 -11.18 -16.21 15.73
C THR A 38 -9.80 -15.56 15.65
N VAL A 39 -8.74 -16.37 15.69
CA VAL A 39 -7.37 -15.87 15.66
C VAL A 39 -7.02 -15.34 14.26
N THR A 40 -7.48 -16.01 13.19
CA THR A 40 -7.33 -15.51 11.82
C THR A 40 -7.98 -14.14 11.62
N LEU A 41 -9.19 -13.93 12.17
CA LEU A 41 -9.88 -12.63 12.15
C LEU A 41 -9.10 -11.54 12.88
N ILE A 42 -8.56 -11.85 14.08
CA ILE A 42 -7.74 -10.90 14.85
C ILE A 42 -6.48 -10.51 14.08
N CYS A 43 -5.78 -11.47 13.48
CA CYS A 43 -4.62 -11.18 12.62
C CYS A 43 -4.99 -10.27 11.45
N TRP A 44 -6.17 -10.46 10.86
CA TRP A 44 -6.68 -9.62 9.78
C TRP A 44 -6.86 -8.17 10.23
N ILE A 45 -7.49 -7.95 11.39
CA ILE A 45 -7.65 -6.61 11.97
C ILE A 45 -6.29 -5.97 12.28
N ILE A 46 -5.36 -6.71 12.87
CA ILE A 46 -4.01 -6.21 13.16
C ILE A 46 -3.29 -5.81 11.86
N SER A 47 -3.36 -6.64 10.82
CA SER A 47 -2.75 -6.32 9.52
C SER A 47 -3.36 -5.07 8.88
N GLY A 48 -4.68 -4.86 9.03
CA GLY A 48 -5.35 -3.65 8.58
C GLY A 48 -4.82 -2.39 9.28
N ILE A 49 -4.64 -2.44 10.60
CA ILE A 49 -4.09 -1.32 11.38
C ILE A 49 -2.65 -1.00 10.94
N ILE A 50 -1.82 -2.03 10.77
CA ILE A 50 -0.44 -1.87 10.29
C ILE A 50 -0.43 -1.24 8.89
N SER A 51 -1.30 -1.71 7.99
CA SER A 51 -1.40 -1.19 6.63
C SER A 51 -1.85 0.27 6.58
N MET A 52 -2.73 0.70 7.50
CA MET A 52 -3.09 2.12 7.64
C MET A 52 -1.89 2.96 8.04
N GLY A 53 -1.06 2.48 8.97
CA GLY A 53 0.18 3.17 9.37
C GLY A 53 1.18 3.31 8.20
N ILE A 54 1.37 2.24 7.43
CA ILE A 54 2.20 2.27 6.22
C ILE A 54 1.64 3.29 5.21
N GLY A 55 0.33 3.27 4.97
CA GLY A 55 -0.32 4.22 4.06
C GLY A 55 -0.12 5.69 4.46
N LEU A 56 -0.14 5.99 5.76
CA LEU A 56 0.13 7.34 6.26
C LEU A 56 1.58 7.77 5.98
N CYS A 57 2.54 6.87 6.20
CA CYS A 57 3.95 7.12 5.91
C CYS A 57 4.18 7.39 4.41
N TYR A 58 3.53 6.62 3.53
CA TYR A 58 3.55 6.87 2.08
C TYR A 58 2.89 8.21 1.71
N ALA A 59 1.81 8.61 2.40
CA ALA A 59 1.16 9.89 2.17
C ALA A 59 2.06 11.08 2.57
N GLU A 60 2.79 10.97 3.68
CA GLU A 60 3.79 11.98 4.09
C GLU A 60 4.92 12.07 3.08
N LEU A 61 5.43 10.92 2.62
CA LEU A 61 6.53 10.85 1.66
C LEU A 61 6.13 11.41 0.28
N GLY A 62 4.93 11.08 -0.20
CA GLY A 62 4.38 11.62 -1.44
C GLY A 62 4.08 13.12 -1.38
N SER A 63 3.73 13.64 -0.19
CA SER A 63 3.58 15.09 0.01
C SER A 63 4.94 15.80 0.06
N LYS A 64 5.97 15.15 0.61
CA LYS A 64 7.33 15.71 0.74
C LYS A 64 8.09 15.74 -0.59
N TYR A 65 7.86 14.76 -1.46
CA TYR A 65 8.53 14.65 -2.76
C TYR A 65 7.51 14.55 -3.91
N PRO A 66 6.95 15.69 -4.36
CA PRO A 66 5.99 15.74 -5.48
C PRO A 66 6.73 15.68 -6.83
N LYS A 67 7.48 14.60 -7.07
CA LYS A 67 8.13 14.33 -8.36
C LYS A 67 7.52 13.07 -8.98
N ASP A 68 7.36 13.09 -10.29
CA ASP A 68 6.88 11.93 -11.04
C ASP A 68 7.93 10.81 -11.01
N GLY A 69 7.52 9.61 -10.61
CA GLY A 69 8.39 8.42 -10.53
C GLY A 69 8.20 7.51 -9.31
N GLY A 70 7.29 7.88 -8.38
CA GLY A 70 6.83 6.99 -7.31
C GLY A 70 7.96 6.51 -6.39
N ASP A 71 7.96 5.21 -6.09
CA ASP A 71 8.85 4.57 -5.12
C ASP A 71 10.33 4.78 -5.46
N ALA A 72 10.68 4.76 -6.75
CA ALA A 72 12.04 4.94 -7.23
C ALA A 72 12.60 6.33 -6.91
N VAL A 73 11.75 7.37 -6.93
CA VAL A 73 12.14 8.73 -6.56
C VAL A 73 12.35 8.85 -5.06
N TYR A 74 11.48 8.24 -4.25
CA TYR A 74 11.63 8.26 -2.79
C TYR A 74 12.93 7.60 -2.33
N LEU A 75 13.30 6.49 -2.98
CA LEU A 75 14.54 5.77 -2.74
C LEU A 75 15.76 6.54 -3.26
N THR A 76 15.65 7.19 -4.42
CA THR A 76 16.72 8.04 -4.98
C THR A 76 17.08 9.18 -4.04
N GLU A 77 16.08 9.86 -3.45
CA GLU A 77 16.34 11.03 -2.60
C GLU A 77 16.73 10.67 -1.17
N SER A 78 16.36 9.48 -0.69
CA SER A 78 16.73 9.04 0.66
C SER A 78 18.07 8.29 0.69
N PHE A 79 18.39 7.51 -0.34
CA PHE A 79 19.55 6.61 -0.38
C PHE A 79 20.55 6.90 -1.53
N GLY A 80 20.27 7.91 -2.36
CA GLY A 80 21.14 8.34 -3.46
C GLY A 80 20.83 7.68 -4.80
N LYS A 81 21.46 8.21 -5.87
CA LYS A 81 21.20 7.83 -7.27
C LYS A 81 21.35 6.34 -7.60
N TYR A 82 22.18 5.60 -6.85
CA TYR A 82 22.39 4.18 -7.09
C TYR A 82 21.18 3.32 -6.66
N ALA A 83 20.58 3.63 -5.51
CA ALA A 83 19.38 2.93 -5.03
C ALA A 83 18.17 3.20 -5.93
N GLY A 84 18.07 4.42 -6.46
CA GLY A 84 17.09 4.79 -7.47
C GLY A 84 17.17 3.97 -8.76
N TYR A 85 18.39 3.73 -9.25
CA TYR A 85 18.61 2.99 -10.49
C TYR A 85 18.28 1.50 -10.38
N ILE A 86 18.45 0.89 -9.20
CA ILE A 86 18.12 -0.54 -9.00
C ILE A 86 16.60 -0.77 -8.97
N PHE A 87 15.83 0.23 -8.55
CA PHE A 87 14.37 0.15 -8.43
C PHE A 87 13.62 0.72 -9.64
N SER A 88 14.31 1.47 -10.52
CA SER A 88 13.79 2.02 -11.78
C SER A 88 13.80 1.00 -12.91
#